data_AF-A0A9D2NBP7-F1
#
_entry.id   AF-A0A9D2NBP7-F1
#
_cell.length_a   1.000
_cell.length_b   1.000
_cell.length_c   1.000
_cell.angle_alpha   90.00
_cell.angle_beta   90.00
_cell.angle_gamma   90.00
#
_symmetry.space_group_name_H-M   'P 1'
#
loop_
_entity.id
_entity.type
_entity.pdbx_description
1 polymer ?
#
loop_
_entity_poly.entity_id
_entity_poly.type
_entity_poly.pdbx_seq_one_letter_code
_entity_poly.pdbx_strand_id
1 'polypeptide(L)'
;MSGYILCQIKRAKIPYFIVNISTNIYSIEELCYYMYHNIYLLDETIINEQLCVWLRDELHLRRLYQKLYPLLDERSNMGEFILPIFREINYLTHDQFREMNERLKRFEEQPEIVRRKLKGDYLVEHEKYINAIRVYQSALEDAENTVMGEQFCGNIYNNMGCAYASLFQMEEAQECFRKSYESLHSRASMKSYLFAVHMNSGREAYEKLAGELEADAELRREMDAQMADAMKVELPGDLDSALGSWTREYHRNTGL
;
A
#
# COMPACT_ATOMS: atom_id res chain seq x y z
N MET A 1 -13.10 3.40 17.63
CA MET A 1 -14.57 3.35 17.52
C MET A 1 -15.07 2.12 18.26
N SER A 2 -15.73 2.27 19.41
CA SER A 2 -16.40 1.16 20.09
C SER A 2 -17.89 1.50 20.19
N GLY A 3 -18.60 1.37 19.08
CA GLY A 3 -20.03 1.60 18.97
C GLY A 3 -20.57 0.96 17.71
N TYR A 4 -21.75 0.34 17.80
CA TYR A 4 -22.43 -0.25 16.64
C TYR A 4 -23.05 0.86 15.79
N ILE A 5 -22.75 0.88 14.49
CA ILE A 5 -23.43 1.76 13.53
C ILE A 5 -24.53 0.93 12.87
N LEU A 6 -25.79 1.32 13.09
CA LEU A 6 -26.93 0.67 12.45
C LEU A 6 -27.01 1.11 10.99
N CYS A 7 -27.02 0.17 10.06
CA CYS A 7 -27.23 0.47 8.65
C CYS A 7 -28.59 1.13 8.45
N GLN A 8 -28.59 2.36 7.95
CA GLN A 8 -29.80 3.15 7.73
C GLN A 8 -30.34 2.98 6.31
N ILE A 9 -29.45 2.65 5.37
CA ILE A 9 -29.77 2.49 3.95
C ILE A 9 -29.81 1.01 3.59
N LYS A 10 -30.73 0.67 2.68
CA LYS A 10 -30.81 -0.68 2.13
C LYS A 10 -29.50 -1.04 1.42
N ARG A 11 -29.00 -2.23 1.71
CA ARG A 11 -27.83 -2.82 1.08
C ARG A 11 -28.01 -2.93 -0.45
N ALA A 12 -26.97 -2.57 -1.19
CA ALA A 12 -26.86 -2.73 -2.64
C ALA A 12 -27.04 -4.19 -3.06
N LYS A 13 -27.64 -4.41 -4.22
CA LYS A 13 -27.73 -5.74 -4.84
C LYS A 13 -26.43 -6.06 -5.56
N ILE A 14 -25.87 -5.08 -6.25
CA ILE A 14 -24.58 -5.15 -6.95
C ILE A 14 -23.59 -4.31 -6.14
N PRO A 15 -22.51 -4.91 -5.60
CA PRO A 15 -21.54 -4.16 -4.81
C PRO A 15 -20.67 -3.24 -5.68
N TYR A 16 -20.14 -2.19 -5.06
CA TYR A 16 -19.00 -1.45 -5.61
C TYR A 16 -17.72 -2.21 -5.29
N PHE A 17 -16.98 -2.63 -6.31
CA PHE A 17 -15.76 -3.41 -6.13
C PHE A 17 -14.53 -2.50 -6.12
N ILE A 18 -13.79 -2.53 -5.01
CA ILE A 18 -12.54 -1.82 -4.83
C ILE A 18 -11.39 -2.72 -5.30
N VAL A 19 -10.83 -2.39 -6.46
CA VAL A 19 -9.80 -3.20 -7.12
C VAL A 19 -8.52 -3.28 -6.31
N ASN A 20 -8.06 -2.16 -5.71
CA ASN A 20 -6.75 -2.08 -5.04
C ASN A 20 -6.61 -3.05 -3.85
N ILE A 21 -7.71 -3.44 -3.20
CA ILE A 21 -7.72 -4.37 -2.07
C ILE A 21 -8.73 -5.51 -2.24
N SER A 22 -9.24 -5.71 -3.45
CA SER A 22 -10.18 -6.78 -3.83
C SER A 22 -11.39 -6.91 -2.89
N THR A 23 -12.04 -5.78 -2.57
CA THR A 23 -13.11 -5.72 -1.56
C THR A 23 -14.43 -5.23 -2.15
N ASN A 24 -15.52 -5.92 -1.83
CA ASN A 24 -16.88 -5.52 -2.22
C ASN A 24 -17.51 -4.63 -1.15
N ILE A 25 -18.00 -3.46 -1.54
CA ILE A 25 -18.75 -2.52 -0.71
C ILE A 25 -20.23 -2.60 -1.09
N TYR A 26 -21.09 -2.86 -0.11
CA TYR A 26 -22.51 -3.05 -0.34
C TYR A 26 -23.38 -1.96 0.32
N SER A 27 -22.82 -1.12 1.17
CA SER A 27 -23.57 -0.10 1.91
C SER A 27 -22.77 1.21 1.98
N ILE A 28 -23.48 2.30 2.25
CA ILE A 28 -22.83 3.60 2.46
C ILE A 28 -22.00 3.61 3.76
N GLU A 29 -22.39 2.83 4.76
CA GLU A 29 -21.65 2.65 6.00
C GLU A 29 -20.31 1.95 5.76
N GLU A 30 -20.28 0.88 4.95
CA GLU A 30 -19.03 0.22 4.53
C GLU A 30 -18.16 1.16 3.70
N LEU A 31 -18.76 1.98 2.83
CA LEU A 31 -18.02 2.98 2.05
C LEU A 31 -17.38 4.04 2.98
N CYS A 32 -18.14 4.55 3.95
CA CYS A 32 -17.63 5.51 4.93
C CYS A 32 -16.52 4.88 5.78
N TYR A 33 -16.70 3.64 6.23
CA TYR A 33 -15.68 2.90 6.96
C TYR A 33 -14.39 2.79 6.14
N TYR A 34 -14.50 2.40 4.86
CA TYR A 34 -13.37 2.32 3.96
C TYR A 34 -12.66 3.67 3.81
N MET A 35 -13.39 4.74 3.46
CA MET A 35 -12.81 6.07 3.25
C MET A 35 -12.12 6.63 4.50
N TYR A 36 -12.68 6.40 5.69
CA TYR A 36 -12.11 6.92 6.93
C TYR A 36 -10.75 6.27 7.30
N HIS A 37 -10.61 4.98 7.00
CA HIS A 37 -9.41 4.21 7.35
C HIS A 37 -8.37 4.13 6.23
N ASN A 38 -8.75 4.37 4.97
CA ASN A 38 -7.90 4.13 3.79
C ASN A 38 -7.62 5.42 2.99
N ILE A 39 -7.30 6.53 3.66
CA ILE A 39 -7.07 7.83 2.99
C ILE A 39 -6.04 7.74 1.85
N TYR A 40 -4.95 6.98 2.04
CA TYR A 40 -3.89 6.82 1.05
C TYR A 40 -4.33 6.07 -0.22
N LEU A 41 -5.47 5.39 -0.19
CA LEU A 41 -6.07 4.71 -1.34
C LEU A 41 -7.14 5.55 -2.05
N LEU A 42 -7.46 6.75 -1.55
CA LEU A 42 -8.46 7.64 -2.12
C LEU A 42 -7.82 8.46 -3.24
N ASP A 43 -7.98 8.00 -4.47
CA ASP A 43 -7.57 8.67 -5.69
C ASP A 43 -8.61 8.41 -6.79
N GLU A 44 -8.31 8.75 -8.04
CA GLU A 44 -9.19 8.54 -9.20
C GLU A 44 -9.61 7.08 -9.42
N THR A 45 -8.91 6.10 -8.84
CA THR A 45 -9.34 4.69 -8.88
C THR A 45 -10.57 4.42 -8.00
N ILE A 46 -10.84 5.27 -7.01
CA ILE A 46 -12.00 5.22 -6.13
C ILE A 46 -12.97 6.37 -6.38
N ILE A 47 -12.43 7.59 -6.50
CA ILE A 47 -13.16 8.84 -6.73
C ILE A 47 -13.38 8.97 -8.24
N ASN A 48 -14.41 8.30 -8.73
CA ASN A 48 -14.74 8.26 -10.15
C ASN A 48 -16.24 8.18 -10.42
N GLU A 49 -16.59 8.27 -11.70
CA GLU A 49 -17.96 8.17 -12.20
C GLU A 49 -18.67 6.90 -11.73
N GLN A 50 -17.97 5.76 -11.72
CA GLN A 50 -18.55 4.49 -11.33
C GLN A 50 -19.05 4.50 -9.88
N LEU A 51 -18.31 5.13 -8.96
CA LEU A 51 -18.76 5.29 -7.57
C LEU A 51 -20.02 6.17 -7.50
N CYS A 52 -20.05 7.29 -8.23
CA CYS A 52 -21.23 8.16 -8.29
C CYS A 52 -22.47 7.42 -8.80
N VAL A 53 -22.33 6.71 -9.92
CA VAL A 53 -23.41 5.91 -10.51
C VAL A 53 -23.90 4.83 -9.55
N TRP A 54 -22.99 4.14 -8.85
CA TRP A 54 -23.34 3.15 -7.85
C TRP A 54 -24.15 3.76 -6.68
N LEU A 55 -23.74 4.90 -6.14
CA LEU A 55 -24.51 5.62 -5.11
C LEU A 55 -25.93 5.96 -5.58
N ARG A 56 -26.08 6.36 -6.85
CA ARG A 56 -27.38 6.71 -7.46
C ARG A 56 -28.27 5.49 -7.66
N ASP A 57 -27.74 4.43 -8.22
CA ASP A 57 -28.55 3.33 -8.76
C ASP A 57 -28.75 2.21 -7.72
N GLU A 58 -27.70 1.85 -6.98
CA GLU A 58 -27.74 0.76 -6.01
C GLU A 58 -28.19 1.22 -4.62
N LEU A 59 -27.78 2.43 -4.19
CA LEU A 59 -28.17 2.99 -2.89
C LEU A 59 -29.30 4.03 -2.98
N HIS A 60 -29.74 4.38 -4.19
CA HIS A 60 -30.81 5.37 -4.43
C HIS A 60 -30.53 6.78 -3.90
N LEU A 61 -29.26 7.13 -3.72
CA LEU A 61 -28.78 8.43 -3.19
C LEU A 61 -28.68 9.50 -4.29
N ARG A 62 -29.81 9.79 -4.95
CA ARG A 62 -29.86 10.69 -6.12
C ARG A 62 -29.39 12.11 -5.83
N ARG A 63 -29.69 12.64 -4.64
CA ARG A 63 -29.25 13.99 -4.23
C ARG A 63 -27.74 14.05 -4.03
N LEU A 64 -27.17 13.01 -3.42
CA LEU A 64 -25.73 12.90 -3.25
C LEU A 64 -25.02 12.79 -4.61
N TYR A 65 -25.53 11.96 -5.53
CA TYR A 65 -25.03 11.90 -6.91
C TYR A 65 -25.01 13.26 -7.61
N GLN A 66 -26.13 14.02 -7.56
CA GLN A 66 -26.22 15.34 -8.19
C GLN A 66 -25.18 16.33 -7.65
N LYS A 67 -24.76 16.15 -6.39
CA LYS A 67 -23.73 16.97 -5.75
C LYS A 67 -22.32 16.50 -6.10
N LEU A 68 -22.08 15.20 -6.14
CA LEU A 68 -20.74 14.61 -6.32
C LEU A 68 -20.30 14.53 -7.77
N TYR A 69 -21.21 14.22 -8.69
CA TYR A 69 -20.87 14.00 -10.10
C TYR A 69 -20.20 15.22 -10.76
N PRO A 70 -20.66 16.48 -10.56
CA PRO A 70 -19.99 17.65 -11.14
C PRO A 70 -18.56 17.86 -10.62
N LEU A 71 -18.27 17.42 -9.39
CA LEU A 71 -16.94 17.55 -8.77
C LEU A 71 -15.89 16.63 -9.42
N LEU A 72 -16.29 15.68 -10.27
CA LEU A 72 -15.36 14.83 -11.00
C LEU A 72 -14.70 15.56 -12.19
N ASP A 73 -15.42 16.49 -12.82
CA ASP A 73 -14.94 17.27 -13.96
C ASP A 73 -14.25 18.57 -13.52
N GLU A 74 -14.58 19.06 -12.32
CA GLU A 74 -13.95 20.22 -11.71
C GLU A 74 -12.61 19.83 -11.07
N ARG A 75 -11.64 20.77 -11.00
CA ARG A 75 -10.43 20.61 -10.16
C ARG A 75 -10.78 20.76 -8.67
N SER A 76 -11.83 20.08 -8.24
CA SER A 76 -12.31 20.05 -6.86
C SER A 76 -11.31 19.29 -6.00
N ASN A 77 -11.18 19.74 -4.76
CA ASN A 77 -10.31 19.06 -3.82
C ASN A 77 -10.96 17.76 -3.32
N MET A 78 -10.15 16.80 -2.88
CA MET A 78 -10.60 15.49 -2.41
C MET A 78 -11.60 15.61 -1.25
N GLY A 79 -11.41 16.62 -0.39
CA GLY A 79 -12.31 16.92 0.72
C GLY A 79 -13.74 17.24 0.27
N GLU A 80 -13.90 18.02 -0.80
CA GLU A 80 -15.20 18.39 -1.36
C GLU A 80 -16.01 17.20 -1.84
N PHE A 81 -15.34 16.16 -2.35
CA PHE A 81 -15.99 14.92 -2.78
C PHE A 81 -16.29 13.97 -1.62
N ILE A 82 -15.30 13.74 -0.73
CA ILE A 82 -15.39 12.70 0.31
C ILE A 82 -16.28 13.13 1.49
N LEU A 83 -16.19 14.39 1.93
CA LEU A 83 -16.90 14.85 3.12
C LEU A 83 -18.44 14.82 3.01
N PRO A 84 -19.08 15.14 1.86
CA PRO A 84 -20.51 14.96 1.69
C PRO A 84 -21.00 13.53 1.91
N ILE A 85 -20.20 12.52 1.57
CA ILE A 85 -20.58 11.10 1.75
C ILE A 85 -20.76 10.79 3.24
N PHE A 86 -19.84 11.23 4.09
CA PHE A 86 -19.97 11.08 5.55
C PHE A 86 -21.18 11.83 6.13
N ARG A 87 -21.51 13.00 5.57
CA ARG A 87 -22.64 13.83 6.01
C ARG A 87 -23.99 13.21 5.65
N GLU A 88 -24.08 12.46 4.55
CA GLU A 88 -25.34 11.85 4.09
C GLU A 88 -26.02 11.01 5.19
N ILE A 89 -25.21 10.29 5.99
CA ILE A 89 -25.69 9.43 7.08
C ILE A 89 -25.21 9.87 8.48
N ASN A 90 -24.59 11.05 8.59
CA ASN A 90 -23.94 11.52 9.82
C ASN A 90 -22.99 10.47 10.43
N TYR A 91 -22.16 9.84 9.60
CA TYR A 91 -21.31 8.70 9.99
C TYR A 91 -20.26 9.09 11.05
N LEU A 92 -19.73 10.31 10.97
CA LEU A 92 -18.70 10.82 11.86
C LEU A 92 -19.30 11.78 12.89
N THR A 93 -18.81 11.70 14.13
CA THR A 93 -19.05 12.76 15.13
C THR A 93 -18.42 14.07 14.67
N HIS A 94 -18.81 15.19 15.30
CA HIS A 94 -18.27 16.51 14.95
C HIS A 94 -16.73 16.56 15.02
N ASP A 95 -16.14 15.99 16.08
CA ASP A 95 -14.68 15.97 16.25
C ASP A 95 -13.99 15.06 15.22
N GLN A 96 -14.54 13.86 14.96
CA GLN A 96 -14.00 12.97 13.93
C GLN A 96 -14.12 13.56 12.52
N PHE A 97 -15.18 14.32 12.25
CA PHE A 97 -15.36 15.01 10.99
C PHE A 97 -14.31 16.11 10.80
N ARG A 98 -14.02 16.89 11.85
CA ARG A 98 -12.95 17.90 11.83
C ARG A 98 -11.59 17.25 11.59
N GLU A 99 -11.29 16.18 12.32
CA GLU A 99 -10.04 15.41 12.16
C GLU A 99 -9.91 14.84 10.75
N MET A 100 -10.97 14.25 10.20
CA MET A 100 -10.98 13.71 8.83
C MET A 100 -10.68 14.79 7.80
N ASN A 101 -11.30 15.96 7.93
CA ASN A 101 -11.04 17.09 7.04
C ASN A 101 -9.57 17.56 7.10
N GLU A 102 -8.99 17.65 8.30
CA GLU A 102 -7.57 18.00 8.49
C GLU A 102 -6.62 16.93 7.94
N ARG A 103 -6.96 15.65 8.04
CA ARG A 103 -6.18 14.55 7.45
C ARG A 103 -6.22 14.60 5.92
N LEU A 104 -7.40 14.81 5.32
CA LEU A 104 -7.55 14.93 3.87
C LEU A 104 -6.76 16.13 3.32
N LYS A 105 -6.88 17.30 3.96
CA LYS A 105 -6.16 18.50 3.54
C LYS A 105 -4.65 18.31 3.56
N ARG A 106 -4.10 17.76 4.66
CA ARG A 106 -2.66 17.47 4.76
C ARG A 106 -2.16 16.46 3.73
N PHE A 107 -3.00 15.46 3.41
CA PHE A 107 -2.68 14.47 2.39
C PHE A 107 -2.65 15.12 1.00
N GLU A 108 -3.64 15.94 0.68
CA GLU A 108 -3.77 16.60 -0.62
C GLU A 108 -2.73 17.70 -0.86
N GLU A 109 -2.23 18.34 0.20
CA GLU A 109 -1.08 19.25 0.13
C GLU A 109 0.23 18.56 -0.29
N GLN A 110 0.30 17.22 -0.21
CA GLN A 110 1.48 16.48 -0.67
C GLN A 110 1.56 16.47 -2.21
N PRO A 111 2.77 16.55 -2.78
CA PRO A 111 2.97 16.34 -4.22
C PRO A 111 2.39 15.00 -4.67
N GLU A 112 1.85 14.94 -5.88
CA GLU A 112 1.18 13.73 -6.41
C GLU A 112 2.07 12.49 -6.32
N ILE A 113 3.34 12.61 -6.72
CA ILE A 113 4.31 11.52 -6.64
C ILE A 113 4.55 11.03 -5.20
N VAL A 114 4.51 11.94 -4.21
CA VAL A 114 4.62 11.60 -2.79
C VAL A 114 3.36 10.87 -2.32
N ARG A 115 2.17 11.32 -2.74
CA ARG A 115 0.91 10.61 -2.46
C ARG A 115 0.92 9.20 -3.05
N ARG A 116 1.46 9.02 -4.26
CA ARG A 116 1.60 7.71 -4.90
C ARG A 116 2.57 6.80 -4.14
N LYS A 117 3.71 7.32 -3.69
CA LYS A 117 4.60 6.57 -2.79
C LYS A 117 3.88 6.14 -1.51
N LEU A 118 3.16 7.06 -0.85
CA LEU A 118 2.40 6.76 0.37
C LEU A 118 1.33 5.68 0.13
N LYS A 119 0.68 5.69 -1.03
CA LYS A 119 -0.23 4.62 -1.46
C LYS A 119 0.49 3.27 -1.55
N GLY A 120 1.67 3.24 -2.16
CA GLY A 120 2.52 2.04 -2.23
C GLY A 120 2.91 1.54 -0.83
N ASP A 121 3.37 2.44 0.04
CA ASP A 121 3.77 2.12 1.42
C ASP A 121 2.59 1.51 2.20
N TYR A 122 1.41 2.12 2.09
CA TYR A 122 0.18 1.62 2.71
C TYR A 122 -0.20 0.22 2.21
N LEU A 123 -0.03 -0.05 0.91
CA LEU A 123 -0.32 -1.37 0.33
C LEU A 123 0.68 -2.44 0.83
N VAL A 124 1.95 -2.10 1.02
CA VAL A 124 2.95 -3.03 1.63
C VAL A 124 2.57 -3.35 3.07
N GLU A 125 2.20 -2.35 3.87
CA GLU A 125 1.78 -2.55 5.27
C GLU A 125 0.55 -3.46 5.40
N HIS A 126 -0.26 -3.57 4.35
CA HIS A 126 -1.45 -4.43 4.30
C HIS A 126 -1.25 -5.67 3.40
N GLU A 127 0.00 -6.05 3.15
CA GLU A 127 0.42 -7.26 2.44
C GLU A 127 -0.08 -7.36 0.98
N LYS A 128 -0.46 -6.22 0.38
CA LYS A 128 -0.90 -6.12 -1.02
C LYS A 128 0.28 -5.88 -1.96
N TYR A 129 1.26 -6.78 -1.91
CA TYR A 129 2.57 -6.58 -2.55
C TYR A 129 2.50 -6.35 -4.06
N ILE A 130 1.67 -7.10 -4.79
CA ILE A 130 1.54 -6.93 -6.25
C ILE A 130 1.03 -5.53 -6.60
N ASN A 131 0.02 -5.05 -5.88
CA ASN A 131 -0.51 -3.71 -6.10
C ASN A 131 0.46 -2.62 -5.65
N ALA A 132 1.17 -2.84 -4.54
CA ALA A 132 2.23 -1.93 -4.09
C ALA A 132 3.33 -1.77 -5.14
N ILE A 133 3.82 -2.88 -5.71
CA ILE A 133 4.85 -2.89 -6.76
C ILE A 133 4.39 -2.08 -7.98
N ARG A 134 3.16 -2.28 -8.46
CA ARG A 134 2.60 -1.51 -9.59
C ARG A 134 2.55 -0.01 -9.29
N VAL A 135 2.14 0.35 -8.08
CA VAL A 135 2.09 1.76 -7.64
C VAL A 135 3.49 2.37 -7.56
N TYR A 136 4.48 1.63 -7.05
CA TYR A 136 5.87 2.09 -6.99
C TYR A 136 6.52 2.24 -8.36
N GLN A 137 6.28 1.30 -9.29
CA GLN A 137 6.75 1.39 -10.67
C GLN A 137 6.23 2.67 -11.34
N SER A 138 4.92 2.90 -11.22
CA SER A 138 4.30 4.13 -11.71
C SER A 138 4.85 5.39 -11.04
N ALA A 139 5.18 5.34 -9.74
CA ALA A 139 5.80 6.48 -9.06
C ALA A 139 7.24 6.74 -9.52
N LEU A 140 8.01 5.71 -9.88
CA LEU A 140 9.36 5.84 -10.43
C LEU A 140 9.36 6.42 -11.84
N GLU A 141 8.42 5.99 -12.69
CA GLU A 141 8.24 6.55 -14.05
C GLU A 141 7.96 8.06 -14.00
N ASP A 142 7.12 8.50 -13.07
CA ASP A 142 6.85 9.92 -12.89
C ASP A 142 8.04 10.68 -12.27
N ALA A 143 8.86 10.00 -11.45
CA ALA A 143 10.02 10.61 -10.81
C ALA A 143 11.02 11.17 -11.84
N GLU A 144 11.20 10.47 -12.97
CA GLU A 144 12.10 10.88 -14.06
C GLU A 144 11.77 12.27 -14.62
N ASN A 145 10.51 12.71 -14.50
CA ASN A 145 10.02 13.99 -15.01
C ASN A 145 9.90 15.08 -13.93
N THR A 146 10.39 14.83 -12.71
CA THR A 146 10.25 15.75 -11.57
C THR A 146 11.59 16.14 -10.95
N VAL A 147 11.59 17.17 -10.10
CA VAL A 147 12.78 17.61 -9.33
C VAL A 147 13.03 16.70 -8.11
N MET A 148 12.42 15.51 -8.06
CA MET A 148 12.62 14.59 -6.95
C MET A 148 14.06 14.04 -6.99
N GLY A 149 14.72 14.06 -5.83
CA GLY A 149 16.11 13.63 -5.74
C GLY A 149 16.28 12.11 -5.76
N GLU A 150 17.50 11.66 -6.06
CA GLU A 150 17.88 10.23 -6.08
C GLU A 150 17.49 9.50 -4.78
N GLN A 151 17.55 10.18 -3.63
CA GLN A 151 17.13 9.61 -2.35
C GLN A 151 15.65 9.20 -2.32
N PHE A 152 14.76 9.94 -3.00
CA PHE A 152 13.35 9.60 -3.07
C PHE A 152 13.15 8.28 -3.83
N CYS A 153 13.77 8.17 -5.01
CA CYS A 153 13.76 6.96 -5.82
C CYS A 153 14.40 5.78 -5.08
N GLY A 154 15.53 6.01 -4.40
CA GLY A 154 16.21 5.00 -3.59
C GLY A 154 15.32 4.41 -2.49
N ASN A 155 14.48 5.23 -1.85
CA ASN A 155 13.50 4.74 -0.88
C ASN A 155 12.38 3.91 -1.53
N ILE A 156 11.90 4.32 -2.71
CA ILE A 156 10.90 3.52 -3.45
C ILE A 156 11.49 2.16 -3.83
N TYR A 157 12.72 2.14 -4.36
CA TYR A 157 13.42 0.89 -4.68
C TYR A 157 13.59 -0.01 -3.45
N ASN A 158 13.91 0.53 -2.27
CA ASN A 158 13.98 -0.27 -1.05
C ASN A 158 12.63 -0.95 -0.73
N ASN A 159 11.54 -0.17 -0.74
CA ASN A 159 10.23 -0.70 -0.39
C ASN A 159 9.71 -1.69 -1.42
N MET A 160 9.98 -1.44 -2.71
CA MET A 160 9.69 -2.38 -3.78
C MET A 160 10.52 -3.67 -3.65
N GLY A 161 11.78 -3.58 -3.24
CA GLY A 161 12.63 -4.74 -2.92
C GLY A 161 12.05 -5.58 -1.79
N CYS A 162 11.57 -4.96 -0.72
CA CYS A 162 10.87 -5.66 0.36
C CYS A 162 9.59 -6.36 -0.12
N ALA A 163 8.82 -5.71 -0.99
CA ALA A 163 7.61 -6.30 -1.56
C ALA A 163 7.93 -7.53 -2.44
N TYR A 164 8.95 -7.44 -3.31
CA TYR A 164 9.42 -8.58 -4.10
C TYR A 164 9.96 -9.72 -3.23
N ALA A 165 10.74 -9.41 -2.20
CA ALA A 165 11.25 -10.41 -1.26
C ALA A 165 10.11 -11.13 -0.52
N SER A 166 9.05 -10.41 -0.15
CA SER A 166 7.85 -10.98 0.49
C SER A 166 7.06 -11.92 -0.45
N LEU A 167 7.22 -11.74 -1.77
CA LEU A 167 6.69 -12.62 -2.81
C LEU A 167 7.67 -13.74 -3.21
N PHE A 168 8.81 -13.85 -2.53
CA PHE A 168 9.92 -14.77 -2.86
C PHE A 168 10.53 -14.56 -4.26
N GLN A 169 10.36 -13.36 -4.83
CA GLN A 169 10.95 -12.96 -6.10
C GLN A 169 12.34 -12.35 -5.85
N MET A 170 13.31 -13.23 -5.55
CA MET A 170 14.61 -12.82 -5.02
C MET A 170 15.51 -12.12 -6.04
N GLU A 171 15.40 -12.46 -7.33
CA GLU A 171 16.14 -11.78 -8.40
C GLU A 171 15.72 -10.31 -8.52
N GLU A 172 14.42 -10.05 -8.56
CA GLU A 172 13.83 -8.72 -8.63
C GLU A 172 14.08 -7.92 -7.34
N ALA A 173 13.98 -8.58 -6.18
CA ALA A 173 14.29 -7.96 -4.90
C ALA A 173 15.74 -7.50 -4.83
N GLN A 174 16.68 -8.36 -5.23
CA GLN A 174 18.11 -8.03 -5.26
C GLN A 174 18.38 -6.82 -6.15
N GLU A 175 17.82 -6.78 -7.34
CA GLU A 175 18.00 -5.65 -8.27
C GLU A 175 17.44 -4.35 -7.70
N CYS A 176 16.28 -4.39 -7.03
CA CYS A 176 15.71 -3.24 -6.35
C CYS A 176 16.61 -2.75 -5.21
N PHE A 177 17.12 -3.65 -4.36
CA PHE A 177 18.01 -3.26 -3.27
C PHE A 177 19.36 -2.74 -3.76
N ARG A 178 19.88 -3.25 -4.88
CA ARG A 178 21.08 -2.70 -5.53
C ARG A 178 20.86 -1.23 -5.91
N LYS A 179 19.79 -0.94 -6.65
CA LYS A 179 19.43 0.44 -7.04
C LYS A 179 19.20 1.35 -5.82
N SER A 180 18.55 0.82 -4.79
CA SER A 180 18.35 1.54 -3.53
C SER A 180 19.67 1.90 -2.85
N TYR A 181 20.61 0.96 -2.77
CA TYR A 181 21.93 1.20 -2.19
C TYR A 181 22.74 2.22 -3.01
N GLU A 182 22.67 2.14 -4.34
CA GLU A 182 23.32 3.09 -5.26
C GLU A 182 22.79 4.52 -5.10
N SER A 183 21.53 4.69 -4.67
CA SER A 183 20.95 6.02 -4.44
C SER A 183 21.10 6.53 -3.00
N LEU A 184 21.03 5.63 -2.00
CA LEU A 184 20.97 6.00 -0.58
C LEU A 184 22.31 5.95 0.14
N HIS A 185 23.22 5.06 -0.30
CA HIS A 185 24.53 4.81 0.33
C HIS A 185 24.48 4.67 1.87
N SER A 186 23.41 4.06 2.38
CA SER A 186 23.18 3.91 3.81
C SER A 186 23.53 2.50 4.28
N ARG A 187 23.89 2.36 5.56
CA ARG A 187 24.11 1.05 6.17
C ARG A 187 22.85 0.17 6.09
N ALA A 188 21.66 0.76 6.15
CA ALA A 188 20.39 0.03 6.03
C ALA A 188 20.17 -0.52 4.61
N SER A 189 20.36 0.30 3.57
CA SER A 189 20.21 -0.16 2.18
C SER A 189 21.29 -1.17 1.79
N MET A 190 22.52 -1.04 2.34
CA MET A 190 23.58 -2.05 2.17
C MET A 190 23.17 -3.40 2.77
N LYS A 191 22.59 -3.41 3.98
CA LYS A 191 22.09 -4.64 4.63
C LYS A 191 21.07 -5.35 3.75
N SER A 192 20.05 -4.63 3.28
CA SER A 192 19.01 -5.22 2.44
C SER A 192 19.59 -5.82 1.17
N TYR A 193 20.56 -5.14 0.54
CA TYR A 193 21.22 -5.64 -0.67
C TYR A 193 22.04 -6.91 -0.40
N LEU A 194 22.88 -6.90 0.64
CA LEU A 194 23.68 -8.07 1.04
C LEU A 194 22.79 -9.26 1.41
N PHE A 195 21.68 -9.01 2.10
CA PHE A 195 20.72 -10.04 2.48
C PHE A 195 20.08 -10.67 1.24
N ALA A 196 19.60 -9.85 0.29
CA ALA A 196 19.00 -10.35 -0.94
C ALA A 196 19.98 -11.15 -1.79
N VAL A 197 21.25 -10.73 -1.89
CA VAL A 197 22.29 -11.49 -2.59
C VAL A 197 22.55 -12.84 -1.90
N HIS A 198 22.57 -12.88 -0.57
CA HIS A 198 22.70 -14.15 0.15
C HIS A 198 21.52 -15.09 -0.16
N MET A 199 20.29 -14.58 -0.10
CA MET A 199 19.08 -15.37 -0.33
C MET A 199 18.96 -15.84 -1.78
N ASN A 200 19.44 -15.05 -2.75
CA ASN A 200 19.34 -15.36 -4.17
C ASN A 200 20.52 -16.20 -4.71
N SER A 201 21.74 -15.86 -4.31
CA SER A 201 23.00 -16.38 -4.88
C SER A 201 23.89 -17.11 -3.87
N GLY A 202 23.49 -17.18 -2.60
CA GLY A 202 24.18 -17.94 -1.57
C GLY A 202 25.33 -17.20 -0.87
N ARG A 203 25.98 -17.91 0.05
CA ARG A 203 26.98 -17.35 0.98
C ARG A 203 28.22 -16.81 0.28
N GLU A 204 28.74 -17.50 -0.73
CA GLU A 204 29.97 -17.06 -1.43
C GLU A 204 29.77 -15.72 -2.15
N ALA A 205 28.61 -15.53 -2.80
CA ALA A 205 28.25 -14.28 -3.46
C ALA A 205 28.12 -13.13 -2.45
N TYR A 206 27.49 -13.40 -1.31
CA TYR A 206 27.41 -12.44 -0.20
C TYR A 206 28.79 -12.05 0.32
N GLU A 207 29.68 -13.01 0.61
CA GLU A 207 31.01 -12.72 1.18
C GLU A 207 31.87 -11.89 0.22
N LYS A 208 31.77 -12.19 -1.08
CA LYS A 208 32.41 -11.42 -2.15
C LYS A 208 31.89 -9.98 -2.18
N LEU A 209 30.56 -9.81 -2.27
CA LEU A 209 29.95 -8.48 -2.34
C LEU A 209 30.20 -7.67 -1.06
N ALA A 210 30.14 -8.29 0.12
CA ALA A 210 30.48 -7.63 1.38
C ALA A 210 31.94 -7.16 1.40
N GLY A 211 32.84 -7.87 0.70
CA GLY A 211 34.22 -7.43 0.45
C GLY A 211 34.29 -6.20 -0.45
N GLU A 212 33.60 -6.25 -1.58
CA GLU A 212 33.55 -5.16 -2.58
C GLU A 212 32.92 -3.88 -2.01
N LEU A 213 31.91 -4.00 -1.14
CA LEU A 213 31.25 -2.88 -0.47
C LEU A 213 31.94 -2.42 0.81
N GLU A 214 33.11 -2.99 1.14
CA GLU A 214 33.88 -2.68 2.34
C GLU A 214 33.05 -2.77 3.64
N ALA A 215 32.14 -3.75 3.72
CA ALA A 215 31.26 -3.93 4.86
C ALA A 215 32.07 -4.18 6.15
N ASP A 216 31.84 -3.32 7.16
CA ASP A 216 32.57 -3.36 8.42
C ASP A 216 32.34 -4.66 9.22
N ALA A 217 33.24 -4.96 10.15
CA ALA A 217 33.21 -6.22 10.92
C ALA A 217 32.01 -6.33 11.88
N GLU A 218 31.38 -5.22 12.25
CA GLU A 218 30.15 -5.23 13.06
C GLU A 218 28.95 -5.57 12.17
N LEU A 219 28.83 -4.93 11.01
CA LEU A 219 27.82 -5.21 10.00
C LEU A 219 27.85 -6.68 9.57
N ARG A 220 29.03 -7.22 9.25
CA ARG A 220 29.18 -8.64 8.88
C ARG A 220 28.70 -9.59 9.98
N ARG A 221 29.09 -9.33 11.24
CA ARG A 221 28.62 -10.14 12.38
C ARG A 221 27.11 -10.08 12.55
N GLU A 222 26.53 -8.90 12.39
CA GLU A 222 25.08 -8.73 12.46
C GLU A 222 24.36 -9.49 11.34
N MET A 223 24.85 -9.38 10.10
CA MET A 223 24.32 -10.09 8.94
C MET A 223 24.42 -11.60 9.12
N ASP A 224 25.58 -12.11 9.52
CA ASP A 224 25.79 -13.55 9.74
C ASP A 224 24.84 -14.10 10.83
N ALA A 225 24.61 -13.31 11.90
CA ALA A 225 23.67 -13.67 12.95
C ALA A 225 22.21 -13.71 12.45
N GLN A 226 21.80 -12.70 11.67
CA GLN A 226 20.46 -12.64 11.08
C GLN A 226 20.21 -13.78 10.08
N MET A 227 21.19 -14.07 9.21
CA MET A 227 21.09 -15.17 8.24
C MET A 227 21.02 -16.53 8.95
N ALA A 228 21.84 -16.74 9.98
CA ALA A 228 21.81 -17.97 10.76
C ALA A 228 20.48 -18.17 11.49
N ASP A 229 19.86 -17.10 11.95
CA ASP A 229 18.53 -17.16 12.57
C ASP A 229 17.42 -17.43 11.54
N ALA A 230 17.45 -16.75 10.40
CA ALA A 230 16.50 -16.94 9.30
C ALA A 230 16.52 -18.36 8.71
N MET A 231 17.66 -19.06 8.79
CA MET A 231 17.81 -20.45 8.35
C MET A 231 17.27 -21.50 9.34
N LYS A 232 16.86 -21.10 10.56
CA LYS A 232 16.23 -22.03 11.50
C LYS A 232 14.81 -22.33 11.04
N VAL A 233 14.65 -23.47 10.37
CA VAL A 233 13.33 -23.95 9.94
C VAL A 233 12.73 -24.82 11.05
N GLU A 234 11.70 -24.32 11.71
CA GLU A 234 10.81 -25.12 12.55
C GLU A 234 9.57 -25.51 11.74
N LEU A 235 9.42 -26.80 11.47
CA LEU A 235 8.23 -27.30 10.77
C LEU A 235 7.03 -27.30 11.70
N PRO A 236 5.84 -26.83 11.26
CA PRO A 236 4.61 -26.94 12.01
C PRO A 236 4.29 -28.41 12.33
N GLY A 237 3.78 -28.68 13.52
CA GLY A 237 3.37 -30.04 13.92
C GLY A 237 2.21 -30.61 13.08
N ASP A 238 1.34 -29.74 12.55
CA ASP A 238 0.28 -30.08 11.60
C ASP A 238 0.56 -29.36 10.27
N LEU A 239 1.17 -30.09 9.35
CA LEU A 239 1.59 -29.57 8.05
C LEU A 239 0.40 -29.22 7.15
N ASP A 240 -0.68 -30.00 7.21
CA ASP A 240 -1.85 -29.81 6.35
C ASP A 240 -2.60 -28.53 6.72
N SER A 241 -2.79 -28.30 8.03
CA SER A 241 -3.37 -27.04 8.51
C SER A 241 -2.48 -25.84 8.15
N ALA A 242 -1.17 -25.97 8.29
CA ALA A 242 -0.22 -24.91 7.96
C ALA A 242 -0.22 -24.55 6.47
N LEU A 243 -0.20 -25.56 5.59
CA LEU A 243 -0.33 -25.37 4.15
C LEU A 243 -1.64 -24.66 3.81
N GLY A 244 -2.76 -25.09 4.41
CA GLY A 244 -4.05 -24.42 4.23
C GLY A 244 -4.09 -22.97 4.70
N SER A 245 -3.34 -22.58 5.74
CA SER A 245 -3.18 -21.16 6.12
C SER A 245 -2.32 -20.39 5.13
N TRP A 246 -1.14 -20.92 4.75
CA TRP A 246 -0.22 -20.24 3.85
C TRP A 246 -0.79 -20.05 2.46
N THR A 247 -1.54 -21.02 1.94
CA THR A 247 -2.25 -20.87 0.65
C THR A 247 -3.27 -19.73 0.72
N ARG A 248 -4.06 -19.64 1.79
CA ARG A 248 -5.03 -18.54 1.97
C ARG A 248 -4.38 -17.17 2.09
N GLU A 249 -3.24 -17.11 2.76
CA GLU A 249 -2.44 -15.89 2.90
C GLU A 249 -1.84 -15.47 1.55
N TYR A 250 -1.29 -16.42 0.79
CA TYR A 250 -0.77 -16.17 -0.54
C TYR A 250 -1.85 -15.61 -1.49
N HIS A 251 -3.04 -16.22 -1.53
CA HIS A 251 -4.17 -15.71 -2.32
C HIS A 251 -4.61 -14.31 -1.87
N ARG A 252 -4.61 -14.03 -0.56
CA ARG A 252 -4.92 -12.70 -0.04
C ARG A 252 -3.92 -11.64 -0.48
N ASN A 253 -2.63 -12.00 -0.54
CA ASN A 253 -1.54 -11.07 -0.82
C ASN A 253 -1.35 -10.82 -2.32
N THR A 254 -1.73 -11.81 -3.14
CA THR A 254 -1.61 -11.75 -4.60
C THR A 254 -2.91 -11.39 -5.32
N GLY A 255 -4.07 -11.55 -4.66
CA GLY A 255 -5.38 -11.32 -5.28
C GLY A 255 -5.78 -12.40 -6.31
N LEU A 256 -5.12 -13.57 -6.27
CA LEU A 256 -5.41 -14.77 -7.08
C LEU A 256 -6.51 -15.63 -6.46
#